data_AF-A0A2P8WE48-F1
#
_entry.id   AF-A0A2P8WE48-F1
#
_cell.length_a   1.000
_cell.length_b   1.000
_cell.length_c   1.000
_cell.angle_alpha   90.00
_cell.angle_beta   90.00
_cell.angle_gamma   90.00
#
_symmetry.space_group_name_H-M   'P 1'
#
loop_
_entity.id
_entity.type
_entity.pdbx_description
1 polymer ?
#
loop_
_entity_poly.entity_id
_entity_poly.type
_entity_poly.pdbx_seq_one_letter_code
_entity_poly.pdbx_strand_id
1 'polypeptide(L)'
;MKLTYRGVQYNHTPAAVDTAVTDETGKFRGVDIRFRTLKKSPTQQPTLDLVYRGVAYTTGQHEPEPAVTSNSDKSGTESKARAMMMAHHRTVKNRQQSMLGRLAAEIGLPADAARHWNHIQGKVHPSFWATYDRSRSASS
;
A
#
# COMPACT_ATOMS: atom_id res chain seq x y z
N MET A 1 -28.54 -1.85 27.56
CA MET A 1 -27.77 -1.32 28.72
C MET A 1 -26.74 -0.33 28.21
N LYS A 2 -26.53 0.81 28.88
CA LYS A 2 -25.45 1.75 28.55
C LYS A 2 -24.15 1.25 29.17
N LEU A 3 -23.04 1.33 28.42
CA LEU A 3 -21.71 1.01 28.96
C LEU A 3 -21.17 2.25 29.67
N THR A 4 -20.58 2.09 30.86
CA THR A 4 -19.97 3.21 31.60
C THR A 4 -18.48 2.96 31.74
N TYR A 5 -17.66 3.89 31.26
CA TYR A 5 -16.21 3.86 31.43
C TYR A 5 -15.72 5.23 31.89
N ARG A 6 -14.94 5.28 32.99
CA ARG A 6 -14.42 6.52 33.61
C ARG A 6 -15.48 7.61 33.86
N GLY A 7 -16.69 7.22 34.27
CA GLY A 7 -17.78 8.16 34.56
C GLY A 7 -18.53 8.69 33.34
N VAL A 8 -18.11 8.33 32.11
CA VAL A 8 -18.80 8.68 30.87
C VAL A 8 -19.68 7.51 30.42
N GLN A 9 -20.92 7.82 30.05
CA GLN A 9 -21.85 6.85 29.48
C GLN A 9 -21.68 6.76 27.97
N TYR A 10 -21.55 5.55 27.46
CA TYR A 10 -21.43 5.25 26.03
C TYR A 10 -22.71 4.57 25.54
N ASN A 11 -23.20 5.02 24.38
CA ASN A 11 -24.24 4.32 23.65
C ASN A 11 -23.60 3.13 22.92
N HIS A 12 -23.92 1.92 23.36
CA HIS A 12 -23.45 0.70 22.70
C HIS A 12 -24.35 0.37 21.52
N THR A 13 -23.85 0.56 20.30
CA THR A 13 -24.50 0.15 19.05
C THR A 13 -23.64 -0.92 18.36
N PRO A 14 -23.77 -2.21 18.72
CA PRO A 14 -23.03 -3.27 18.05
C PRO A 14 -23.42 -3.32 16.57
N ALA A 15 -22.47 -3.67 15.70
CA ALA A 15 -22.78 -3.93 14.29
C ALA A 15 -23.66 -5.18 14.19
N ALA A 16 -24.69 -5.15 13.33
CA ALA A 16 -25.48 -6.33 13.03
C ALA A 16 -24.58 -7.36 12.31
N VAL A 17 -24.58 -8.59 12.81
CA VAL A 17 -23.75 -9.69 12.28
C VAL A 17 -24.67 -10.73 11.65
N ASP A 18 -24.71 -10.76 10.32
CA ASP A 18 -25.44 -11.78 9.59
C ASP A 18 -24.58 -13.04 9.45
N THR A 19 -24.97 -14.09 10.18
CA THR A 19 -24.34 -15.41 10.09
C THR A 19 -25.11 -16.31 9.13
N ALA A 20 -24.40 -17.03 8.26
CA ALA A 20 -24.99 -18.17 7.57
C ALA A 20 -25.09 -19.35 8.56
N VAL A 21 -26.18 -20.13 8.47
CA VAL A 21 -26.27 -21.40 9.18
C VAL A 21 -25.35 -22.36 8.45
N THR A 22 -24.33 -22.83 9.15
CA THR A 22 -23.44 -23.89 8.66
C THR A 22 -23.73 -25.12 9.52
N ASP A 23 -23.96 -26.27 8.88
CA ASP A 23 -24.25 -27.54 9.57
C ASP A 23 -23.01 -28.16 10.22
N GLU A 24 -21.86 -27.49 10.11
CA GLU A 24 -20.60 -27.88 10.72
C GLU A 24 -20.63 -27.64 12.24
N THR A 25 -20.77 -28.74 12.98
CA THR A 25 -20.69 -28.77 14.44
C THR A 25 -19.47 -29.58 14.88
N GLY A 26 -18.75 -29.08 15.90
CA GLY A 26 -17.66 -29.79 16.54
C GLY A 26 -17.91 -30.00 18.05
N LYS A 27 -17.05 -30.78 18.70
CA LYS A 27 -17.00 -30.90 20.16
C LYS A 27 -15.62 -30.45 20.63
N PHE A 28 -15.56 -29.51 21.56
CA PHE A 28 -14.31 -29.12 22.23
C PHE A 28 -14.48 -29.30 23.74
N ARG A 29 -13.68 -30.20 24.34
CA ARG A 29 -13.71 -30.53 25.78
C ARG A 29 -15.11 -30.88 26.30
N GLY A 30 -15.88 -31.62 25.52
CA GLY A 30 -17.26 -32.01 25.87
C GLY A 30 -18.32 -30.93 25.64
N VAL A 31 -17.94 -29.75 25.14
CA VAL A 31 -18.87 -28.65 24.80
C VAL A 31 -19.06 -28.57 23.29
N ASP A 32 -20.31 -28.39 22.87
CA ASP A 32 -20.69 -28.25 21.47
C ASP A 32 -20.25 -26.88 20.94
N ILE A 33 -19.43 -26.89 19.89
CA ILE A 33 -19.06 -25.68 19.17
C ILE A 33 -19.76 -25.68 17.81
N ARG A 34 -20.38 -24.55 17.46
CA ARG A 34 -21.03 -24.34 16.17
C ARG A 34 -20.21 -23.36 15.36
N PHE A 35 -19.76 -23.76 14.19
CA PHE A 35 -19.06 -22.87 13.29
C PHE A 35 -20.10 -22.04 12.54
N ARG A 36 -19.90 -20.71 12.51
CA ARG A 36 -20.79 -19.77 11.83
C ARG A 36 -19.96 -18.90 10.90
N THR A 37 -20.18 -19.06 9.61
CA THR A 37 -19.50 -18.22 8.61
C THR A 37 -20.24 -16.88 8.49
N LEU A 38 -19.47 -15.79 8.52
CA LEU A 38 -19.99 -14.44 8.34
C LEU A 38 -20.31 -14.22 6.86
N LYS A 39 -21.52 -13.73 6.55
CA LYS A 39 -21.88 -13.38 5.16
C LYS A 39 -21.20 -12.10 4.69
N LYS A 40 -20.97 -11.16 5.61
CA LYS A 40 -20.29 -9.88 5.37
C LYS A 40 -19.46 -9.54 6.59
N SER A 41 -18.29 -8.92 6.39
CA SER A 41 -17.52 -8.39 7.51
C SER A 41 -18.31 -7.27 8.20
N PRO A 42 -18.59 -7.38 9.51
CA PRO A 42 -19.25 -6.30 10.24
C PRO A 42 -18.30 -5.12 10.30
N THR A 43 -18.61 -4.07 9.54
CA THR A 43 -17.86 -2.82 9.54
C THR A 43 -18.70 -1.77 10.26
N GLN A 44 -18.16 -1.22 11.35
CA GLN A 44 -18.76 -0.05 11.97
C GLN A 44 -18.36 1.18 11.17
N GLN A 45 -19.35 1.91 10.66
CA GLN A 45 -19.07 3.19 10.01
C GLN A 45 -18.78 4.23 11.09
N PRO A 46 -17.68 5.00 10.96
CA PRO A 46 -17.40 6.09 11.89
C PRO A 46 -18.47 7.18 11.72
N THR A 47 -18.86 7.79 12.84
CA THR A 47 -19.75 8.98 12.83
C THR A 47 -18.99 10.27 12.49
N LEU A 48 -17.66 10.21 12.41
CA LEU A 48 -16.80 11.35 12.10
C LEU A 48 -16.54 11.44 10.60
N ASP A 49 -16.52 12.67 10.08
CA ASP A 49 -16.07 12.97 8.72
C ASP A 49 -14.60 12.59 8.56
N LEU A 50 -14.31 11.72 7.59
CA LEU A 50 -12.94 11.36 7.27
C LEU A 50 -12.37 12.43 6.34
N VAL A 51 -11.11 12.81 6.50
CA VAL A 51 -10.47 13.83 5.66
C VAL A 51 -9.47 13.16 4.73
N TYR A 52 -9.67 13.31 3.42
CA TYR A 52 -8.70 12.88 2.40
C TYR A 52 -8.25 14.08 1.57
N ARG A 53 -6.94 14.31 1.49
CA ARG A 53 -6.33 15.44 0.76
C ARG A 53 -6.94 16.82 1.11
N GLY A 54 -7.35 16.99 2.37
CA GLY A 54 -7.95 18.24 2.85
C GLY A 54 -9.47 18.37 2.59
N VAL A 55 -10.10 17.36 1.98
CA VAL A 55 -11.55 17.33 1.73
C VAL A 55 -12.20 16.32 2.66
N ALA A 56 -13.23 16.76 3.40
CA ALA A 56 -14.04 15.90 4.23
C ALA A 56 -14.95 15.02 3.36
N TYR A 57 -15.02 13.73 3.65
CA TYR A 57 -15.87 12.77 2.98
C TYR A 57 -16.48 11.78 3.98
N THR A 58 -17.72 11.38 3.72
CA THR A 58 -18.50 10.47 4.56
C THR A 58 -18.65 9.11 3.89
N THR A 59 -18.25 8.03 4.55
CA THR A 59 -18.45 6.67 4.05
C THR A 59 -19.78 6.13 4.58
N GLY A 60 -20.89 6.35 3.87
CA GLY A 60 -22.18 5.80 4.30
C GLY A 60 -23.41 6.22 3.50
N GLN A 61 -23.36 7.37 2.84
CA GLN A 61 -24.43 7.86 1.95
C GLN A 61 -23.80 8.37 0.66
N HIS A 62 -23.61 7.46 -0.28
CA HIS A 62 -23.59 7.83 -1.69
C HIS A 62 -24.66 6.95 -2.33
N GLU A 63 -25.76 7.56 -2.76
CA GLU A 63 -26.59 6.93 -3.78
C GLU A 63 -25.67 6.55 -4.95
N PRO A 64 -25.87 5.37 -5.56
CA PRO A 64 -25.03 4.96 -6.68
C PRO A 64 -25.30 5.91 -7.86
N GLU A 65 -24.50 6.96 -7.98
CA GLU A 65 -24.30 7.60 -9.27
C GLU A 65 -23.77 6.54 -10.25
N PRO A 66 -24.23 6.53 -11.50
CA PRO A 66 -23.97 5.45 -12.43
C PRO A 66 -22.47 5.19 -12.51
N ALA A 67 -22.12 3.93 -12.28
CA ALA A 67 -20.76 3.44 -12.37
C ALA A 67 -20.15 3.91 -13.70
N VAL A 68 -19.29 4.91 -13.63
CA VAL A 68 -18.26 5.10 -14.65
C VAL A 68 -17.45 3.83 -14.61
N THR A 69 -17.75 2.94 -15.56
CA THR A 69 -16.93 1.79 -15.90
C THR A 69 -15.52 2.30 -16.09
N SER A 70 -14.68 2.13 -15.06
CA SER A 70 -13.24 2.24 -15.21
C SER A 70 -12.87 1.06 -16.10
N ASN A 71 -12.89 1.31 -17.41
CA ASN A 71 -12.41 0.41 -18.43
C ASN A 71 -11.10 -0.16 -17.90
N SER A 72 -11.07 -1.47 -17.67
CA SER A 72 -9.86 -2.18 -17.28
C SER A 72 -8.94 -2.17 -18.49
N ASP A 73 -8.28 -1.04 -18.66
CA ASP A 73 -7.36 -0.83 -19.75
C ASP A 73 -6.28 -1.91 -19.64
N LYS A 74 -6.09 -2.65 -20.73
CA LYS A 74 -4.90 -3.48 -20.96
C LYS A 74 -3.60 -2.63 -20.92
N SER A 75 -3.71 -1.30 -20.80
CA SER A 75 -2.63 -0.37 -20.47
C SER A 75 -2.12 -0.52 -19.03
N GLY A 76 -2.88 -1.12 -18.10
CA GLY A 76 -2.53 -1.15 -16.69
C GLY A 76 -1.26 -1.97 -16.39
N THR A 77 -1.09 -3.13 -17.01
CA THR A 77 0.08 -4.00 -16.81
C THR A 77 1.32 -3.46 -17.52
N GLU A 78 1.19 -3.01 -18.77
CA GLU A 78 2.28 -2.42 -19.54
C GLU A 78 2.76 -1.08 -18.96
N SER A 79 1.82 -0.21 -18.57
CA SER A 79 2.15 1.06 -17.91
C SER A 79 2.80 0.82 -16.54
N LYS A 80 2.34 -0.19 -15.79
CA LYS A 80 2.97 -0.61 -14.54
C LYS A 80 4.37 -1.16 -14.76
N ALA A 81 4.57 -2.01 -15.78
CA ALA A 81 5.90 -2.53 -16.15
C ALA A 81 6.86 -1.39 -16.53
N ARG A 82 6.39 -0.44 -17.34
CA ARG A 82 7.15 0.77 -17.69
C ARG A 82 7.49 1.60 -16.45
N ALA A 83 6.53 1.81 -15.54
CA ALA A 83 6.76 2.53 -14.29
C ALA A 83 7.83 1.86 -13.41
N MET A 84 7.78 0.53 -13.30
CA MET A 84 8.77 -0.26 -12.55
C MET A 84 10.17 -0.16 -13.17
N MET A 85 10.28 -0.26 -14.50
CA MET A 85 11.55 -0.07 -15.22
C MET A 85 12.12 1.34 -15.00
N MET A 86 11.28 2.38 -15.05
CA MET A 86 11.71 3.76 -14.80
C MET A 86 12.13 3.98 -13.35
N ALA A 87 11.42 3.38 -12.39
CA ALA A 87 11.77 3.46 -10.97
C ALA A 87 13.11 2.77 -10.66
N HIS A 88 13.33 1.58 -11.24
CA HIS A 88 14.59 0.86 -11.14
C HIS A 88 15.75 1.69 -11.73
N HIS A 89 15.57 2.26 -12.92
CA HIS A 89 16.55 3.15 -13.56
C HIS A 89 16.93 4.35 -12.68
N ARG A 90 15.94 5.02 -12.08
CA ARG A 90 16.17 6.15 -11.15
C ARG A 90 16.95 5.71 -9.90
N THR A 91 16.68 4.52 -9.39
CA THR A 91 17.35 3.98 -8.19
C THR A 91 18.84 3.75 -8.46
N VAL A 92 19.18 3.12 -9.58
CA VAL A 92 20.58 2.91 -10.00
C VAL A 92 21.30 4.24 -10.17
N LYS A 93 20.64 5.23 -10.81
CA LYS A 93 21.18 6.59 -10.99
C LYS A 93 21.47 7.26 -9.65
N ASN A 94 20.49 7.30 -8.75
CA ASN A 94 20.63 7.97 -7.46
C ASN A 94 21.73 7.33 -6.60
N ARG A 95 21.88 6.00 -6.67
CA ARG A 95 22.94 5.27 -5.97
C ARG A 95 24.32 5.63 -6.50
N GLN A 96 24.50 5.64 -7.82
CA GLN A 96 25.77 6.06 -8.42
C GLN A 96 26.11 7.51 -8.07
N GLN A 97 25.15 8.43 -8.18
CA GLN A 97 25.37 9.84 -7.84
C GLN A 97 25.76 10.04 -6.37
N SER A 98 25.15 9.29 -5.45
CA SER A 98 25.53 9.38 -4.03
C SER A 98 26.92 8.79 -3.74
N MET A 99 27.30 7.68 -4.38
CA MET A 99 28.64 7.09 -4.27
C MET A 99 29.71 8.02 -4.82
N LEU A 100 29.50 8.56 -6.02
CA LEU A 100 30.42 9.53 -6.63
C LEU A 100 30.48 10.83 -5.83
N GLY A 101 29.37 11.27 -5.26
CA GLY A 101 29.33 12.45 -4.39
C GLY A 101 30.19 12.31 -3.14
N ARG A 102 30.17 11.12 -2.50
CA ARG A 102 31.03 10.83 -1.35
C ARG A 102 32.50 10.79 -1.75
N LEU A 103 32.83 10.06 -2.81
CA LEU A 103 34.21 9.97 -3.31
C LEU A 103 34.76 11.34 -3.73
N ALA A 104 33.96 12.16 -4.41
CA ALA A 104 34.35 13.51 -4.78
C ALA A 104 34.65 14.38 -3.55
N ALA A 105 33.83 14.28 -2.50
CA ALA A 105 34.07 14.98 -1.24
C ALA A 105 35.35 14.49 -0.53
N GLU A 106 35.64 13.19 -0.55
CA GLU A 106 36.85 12.61 0.05
C GLU A 106 38.14 13.07 -0.66
N ILE A 107 38.10 13.18 -1.98
CA ILE A 107 39.26 13.56 -2.80
C ILE A 107 39.35 15.10 -2.96
N GLY A 108 38.40 15.86 -2.41
CA GLY A 108 38.37 17.33 -2.50
C GLY A 108 37.98 17.87 -3.88
N LEU A 109 37.31 17.05 -4.70
CA LEU A 109 36.76 17.48 -5.98
C LEU A 109 35.46 18.30 -5.79
N PRO A 110 35.18 19.24 -6.70
CA PRO A 110 33.93 20.00 -6.67
C PRO A 110 32.72 19.08 -6.86
N ALA A 111 31.60 19.44 -6.24
CA ALA A 111 30.36 18.66 -6.28
C ALA A 111 29.82 18.42 -7.71
N ASP A 112 30.21 19.26 -8.67
CA ASP A 112 29.84 19.10 -10.08
C ASP A 112 30.51 17.89 -10.74
N ALA A 113 31.67 17.45 -10.24
CA ALA A 113 32.30 16.21 -10.70
C ALA A 113 31.43 14.98 -10.42
N ALA A 114 30.69 14.99 -9.31
CA ALA A 114 29.75 13.92 -8.95
C ALA A 114 28.45 13.93 -9.78
N ARG A 115 28.16 15.06 -10.47
CA ARG A 115 27.01 15.19 -11.37
C ARG A 115 27.29 14.66 -12.77
N HIS A 116 28.55 14.38 -13.09
CA HIS A 116 28.93 13.80 -14.38
C HIS A 116 28.31 12.42 -14.55
N TRP A 117 27.60 12.24 -15.66
CA TRP A 117 26.86 11.02 -15.96
C TRP A 117 27.14 10.58 -17.40
N ASN A 118 27.81 9.45 -17.56
CA ASN A 118 28.01 8.80 -18.85
C ASN A 118 26.78 7.94 -19.18
N HIS A 119 25.93 8.42 -20.10
CA HIS A 119 24.89 7.60 -20.73
C HIS A 119 25.18 7.43 -22.22
N ILE A 120 25.05 6.21 -22.73
CA ILE A 120 24.98 5.98 -24.17
C ILE A 120 23.50 5.87 -24.52
N GLN A 121 23.01 6.77 -25.37
CA GLN A 121 21.61 6.79 -25.80
C GLN A 121 20.59 6.82 -24.63
N GLY A 122 20.92 7.55 -23.55
CA GLY A 122 20.06 7.66 -22.36
C GLY A 122 19.99 6.39 -21.50
N LYS A 123 20.76 5.33 -21.82
CA LYS A 123 20.82 4.11 -21.03
C LYS A 123 21.94 4.18 -20.01
N VAL A 124 21.70 3.58 -18.84
CA VAL A 124 22.74 3.31 -17.84
C VAL A 124 23.74 2.31 -18.41
N HIS A 125 25.02 2.47 -18.08
CA HIS A 125 26.03 1.47 -18.44
C HIS A 125 25.70 0.10 -17.82
N PRO A 126 25.75 -1.02 -18.57
CA PRO A 126 25.29 -2.34 -18.09
C PRO A 126 25.99 -2.85 -16.83
N SER A 127 27.25 -2.47 -16.60
CA SER A 127 27.97 -2.87 -15.38
C SER A 127 27.33 -2.32 -14.10
N PHE A 128 26.61 -1.20 -14.19
CA PHE A 128 25.92 -0.60 -13.03
C PHE A 128 24.65 -1.35 -12.66
N TRP A 129 23.99 -2.01 -13.61
CA TRP A 129 22.89 -2.92 -13.28
C TRP A 129 23.38 -4.12 -12.48
N ALA A 130 24.56 -4.66 -12.78
CA ALA A 130 25.12 -5.77 -12.03
C ALA A 130 25.60 -5.38 -10.62
N THR A 131 26.09 -4.14 -10.43
CA THR A 131 26.79 -3.72 -9.20
C THR A 131 25.96 -2.81 -8.29
N TYR A 132 25.05 -2.00 -8.84
CA TYR A 132 24.27 -1.02 -8.08
C TYR A 132 22.79 -1.39 -7.93
N ASP A 133 22.31 -2.44 -8.60
CA ASP A 133 20.97 -2.97 -8.34
C ASP A 133 20.84 -3.53 -6.92
N ARG A 134 19.61 -3.61 -6.42
CA ARG A 134 19.29 -4.33 -5.18
C ARG A 134 19.51 -5.82 -5.42
N SER A 135 20.06 -6.51 -4.42
CA SER A 135 20.24 -7.96 -4.49
C SER A 135 18.89 -8.63 -4.76
N ARG A 136 18.89 -9.67 -5.61
CA ARG A 136 17.69 -10.44 -6.00
C ARG A 136 16.88 -10.97 -4.80
N SER A 137 17.50 -11.08 -3.63
CA SER A 137 16.90 -11.47 -2.36
C SER A 137 16.03 -10.40 -1.69
N ALA A 138 16.09 -9.14 -2.12
CA ALA A 138 15.35 -8.01 -1.52
C ALA A 138 14.13 -7.57 -2.36
N SER A 139 13.81 -8.31 -3.42
CA SER A 139 12.64 -8.09 -4.28
C SER A 139 11.46 -8.88 -3.73
N SER A 140 10.78 -8.34 -2.71
CA SER A 140 9.51 -8.86 -2.15
C SER A 140 8.41 -7.83 -2.34
#